data_AF-A0A485AKM1-F1
#
_entry.id   AF-A0A485AKM1-F1
#
_cell.length_a   1.000
_cell.length_b   1.000
_cell.length_c   1.000
_cell.angle_alpha   90.00
_cell.angle_beta   90.00
_cell.angle_gamma   90.00
#
_symmetry.space_group_name_H-M   'P 1'
#
loop_
_entity.id
_entity.type
_entity.pdbx_description
1 polymer ?
#
loop_
_entity_poly.entity_id
_entity_poly.type
_entity_poly.pdbx_seq_one_letter_code
_entity_poly.pdbx_strand_id
1 'polypeptide(L)'
;MLSLMGMEIPQQMTGKPPVHRGIIPSPMRGKAIYSIKWAGATLRSSFYASALSAGVLLCAAPAHADDRSQLQSIQADIAAKERAVRQQQQQRSTLLAQLKAQEQAIAAAARQLRETQNSLAQLNAQIAEMNASIAKLEKQRQMQERNLAAQLDAAFRQGEHTGIQLILSGEESQRGQRLQAYFGYLNQARQETIAELKETREQVAAQKTELEEKQSQQQTLLYEQRAQQTKLEQARNERQKTISGLESSIQQGQQQLGELRANESRLRNSIARAEAAAKARRRTRSQRGGSGARPPERSYP
;
A
#
# COMPACT_ATOMS: atom_id res chain seq x y z
N MET A 1 -22.09 79.33 -17.70
CA MET A 1 -21.77 78.56 -18.92
C MET A 1 -21.50 77.13 -18.48
N LEU A 2 -22.51 76.27 -18.57
CA LEU A 2 -22.69 75.24 -19.63
C LEU A 2 -21.61 74.14 -19.50
N SER A 3 -21.97 72.96 -18.96
CA SER A 3 -22.41 71.76 -19.70
C SER A 3 -21.21 70.84 -20.02
N LEU A 4 -21.24 69.51 -19.97
CA LEU A 4 -22.29 68.50 -19.84
C LEU A 4 -21.60 67.13 -19.59
N MET A 5 -22.26 66.27 -18.81
CA MET A 5 -22.53 64.83 -19.03
C MET A 5 -21.47 63.79 -19.44
N GLY A 6 -21.64 62.61 -18.79
CA GLY A 6 -21.36 61.26 -19.32
C GLY A 6 -20.47 60.46 -18.35
N MET A 7 -20.93 59.85 -17.26
CA MET A 7 -21.94 58.79 -17.07
C MET A 7 -21.95 57.71 -18.17
N GLU A 8 -21.37 56.56 -17.88
CA GLU A 8 -21.88 55.27 -18.37
C GLU A 8 -21.71 54.19 -17.30
N ILE A 9 -22.86 53.61 -16.95
CA ILE A 9 -23.07 52.43 -16.12
C ILE A 9 -23.07 51.22 -17.06
N PRO A 10 -22.70 50.02 -16.59
CA PRO A 10 -23.63 48.90 -16.77
C PRO A 10 -23.82 48.15 -15.45
N GLN A 11 -25.04 48.12 -14.90
CA GLN A 11 -26.13 47.20 -15.21
C GLN A 11 -25.86 45.79 -14.66
N GLN A 12 -26.68 45.45 -13.67
CA GLN A 12 -26.81 44.13 -13.08
C GLN A 12 -27.14 43.08 -14.16
N MET A 13 -26.54 41.90 -14.05
CA MET A 13 -27.19 40.68 -14.53
C MET A 13 -27.21 39.62 -13.44
N THR A 14 -28.43 39.39 -13.00
CA THR A 14 -28.96 38.19 -12.37
C THR A 14 -28.52 36.94 -13.12
N GLY A 15 -27.84 36.02 -12.43
CA GLY A 15 -27.46 34.72 -12.98
C GLY A 15 -27.28 33.69 -11.88
N LYS A 16 -28.28 32.81 -11.73
CA LYS A 16 -28.34 31.54 -10.99
C LYS A 16 -27.00 30.92 -10.54
N PRO A 17 -26.93 30.32 -9.33
CA PRO A 17 -25.76 29.53 -8.92
C PRO A 17 -25.73 28.19 -9.67
N PRO A 18 -24.55 27.64 -10.02
CA PRO A 18 -24.45 26.28 -10.49
C PRO A 18 -24.59 25.31 -9.31
N VAL A 19 -25.53 24.39 -9.46
CA VAL A 19 -25.73 23.19 -8.63
C VAL A 19 -24.50 22.30 -8.75
N HIS A 20 -23.72 22.14 -7.68
CA HIS A 20 -22.72 21.07 -7.61
C HIS A 20 -23.44 19.72 -7.48
N ARG A 21 -23.60 19.04 -8.63
CA ARG A 21 -23.99 17.64 -8.71
C ARG A 21 -22.82 16.77 -8.22
N GLY A 22 -23.18 15.70 -7.54
CA GLY A 22 -22.28 14.81 -6.82
C GLY A 22 -21.29 14.04 -7.70
N ILE A 23 -20.19 13.67 -7.05
CA ILE A 23 -19.76 12.28 -6.84
C ILE A 23 -20.09 11.33 -8.00
N ILE A 24 -19.10 11.06 -8.88
CA ILE A 24 -18.75 9.71 -9.37
C ILE A 24 -17.27 9.74 -9.85
N PRO A 25 -16.32 9.02 -9.24
CA PRO A 25 -15.13 8.55 -9.95
C PRO A 25 -15.36 7.10 -10.41
N SER A 26 -15.56 6.93 -11.71
CA SER A 26 -15.52 5.61 -12.35
C SER A 26 -14.07 5.18 -12.60
N PRO A 27 -13.73 3.89 -12.43
CA PRO A 27 -12.36 3.42 -12.49
C PRO A 27 -11.83 3.32 -13.92
N MET A 28 -10.61 3.82 -14.10
CA MET A 28 -9.73 3.51 -15.24
C MET A 28 -9.42 2.00 -15.23
N ARG A 29 -10.11 1.24 -16.09
CA ARG A 29 -9.71 -0.12 -16.44
C ARG A 29 -8.86 -0.08 -17.71
N GLY A 30 -7.55 -0.15 -17.51
CA GLY A 30 -6.61 -0.49 -18.56
C GLY A 30 -6.93 -1.87 -19.13
N LYS A 31 -6.95 -1.97 -20.45
CA LYS A 31 -6.78 -3.22 -21.19
C LYS A 31 -5.81 -2.96 -22.34
N ALA A 32 -4.52 -3.06 -22.03
CA ALA A 32 -3.51 -3.31 -23.04
C ALA A 32 -3.67 -4.78 -23.46
N ILE A 33 -4.20 -5.00 -24.67
CA ILE A 33 -4.20 -6.32 -25.30
C ILE A 33 -2.86 -6.46 -26.01
N TYR A 34 -1.86 -7.01 -25.33
CA TYR A 34 -0.68 -7.54 -25.99
C TYR A 34 -0.98 -8.99 -26.39
N SER A 35 -1.21 -9.18 -27.68
CA SER A 35 -1.33 -10.48 -28.34
C SER A 35 0.06 -11.10 -28.46
N ILE A 36 0.43 -11.96 -27.51
CA ILE A 36 1.63 -12.79 -27.64
C ILE A 36 1.28 -13.99 -28.53
N LYS A 37 1.65 -13.89 -29.81
CA LYS A 37 1.73 -15.02 -30.73
C LYS A 37 2.84 -15.95 -30.27
N TRP A 38 2.50 -17.11 -29.71
CA TRP A 38 3.45 -18.20 -29.55
C TRP A 38 3.37 -19.10 -30.79
N ALA A 39 4.49 -19.12 -31.50
CA ALA A 39 4.72 -19.95 -32.67
C ALA A 39 4.57 -21.44 -32.31
N GLY A 40 3.75 -22.15 -33.09
CA GLY A 40 3.69 -23.59 -33.07
C GLY A 40 4.96 -24.19 -33.67
N ALA A 41 5.74 -24.88 -32.85
CA ALA A 41 6.81 -25.75 -33.31
C ALA A 41 6.24 -27.17 -33.47
N THR A 42 5.87 -27.50 -34.70
CA THR A 42 5.55 -28.84 -35.16
C THR A 42 6.84 -29.66 -35.27
N LEU A 43 7.03 -30.68 -34.42
CA LEU A 43 7.97 -31.76 -34.70
C LEU A 43 7.18 -32.98 -35.21
N ARG A 44 7.18 -33.14 -36.53
CA ARG A 44 6.75 -34.37 -37.21
C ARG A 44 7.93 -35.35 -37.13
N SER A 45 7.76 -36.47 -36.44
CA SER A 45 8.68 -37.59 -36.54
C SER A 45 7.92 -38.78 -37.14
N SER A 46 8.23 -39.02 -38.42
CA SER A 46 7.81 -40.19 -39.17
C SER A 46 8.49 -41.42 -38.58
N PHE A 47 7.72 -42.45 -38.20
CA PHE A 47 8.25 -43.80 -38.04
C PHE A 47 7.40 -44.81 -38.80
N TYR A 48 8.13 -45.63 -39.53
CA TYR A 48 7.70 -46.55 -40.56
C TYR A 48 6.85 -47.69 -40.01
N ALA A 49 5.79 -48.01 -40.74
CA ALA A 49 5.12 -49.30 -40.65
C ALA A 49 5.92 -50.33 -41.47
N SER A 50 6.42 -51.37 -40.81
CA SER A 50 6.76 -52.62 -41.47
C SER A 50 6.29 -53.78 -40.58
N ALA A 51 5.35 -54.53 -41.13
CA ALA A 51 4.93 -55.82 -40.65
C ALA A 51 6.03 -56.84 -40.97
N LEU A 52 6.51 -57.58 -39.98
CA LEU A 52 7.05 -58.92 -40.18
C LEU A 52 6.69 -59.81 -39.00
N SER A 53 5.99 -60.87 -39.36
CA SER A 53 5.52 -61.98 -38.55
C SER A 53 6.62 -63.03 -38.32
N ALA A 54 6.35 -63.87 -37.32
CA ALA A 54 6.85 -65.23 -37.10
C ALA A 54 8.26 -65.43 -36.51
N GLY A 55 8.28 -66.07 -35.34
CA GLY A 55 9.48 -66.57 -34.67
C GLY A 55 9.16 -67.16 -33.30
N VAL A 56 8.39 -68.24 -33.26
CA VAL A 56 8.27 -69.10 -32.07
C VAL A 56 9.64 -69.74 -31.82
N LEU A 57 10.25 -69.43 -30.68
CA LEU A 57 11.28 -70.29 -30.09
C LEU A 57 11.24 -70.18 -28.57
N LEU A 58 10.65 -71.22 -28.01
CA LEU A 58 10.64 -71.60 -26.61
C LEU A 58 12.08 -71.81 -26.13
N CYS A 59 12.55 -71.04 -25.15
CA CYS A 59 13.68 -71.45 -24.33
C CYS A 59 13.62 -70.84 -22.92
N ALA A 60 13.86 -71.72 -21.95
CA ALA A 60 13.71 -71.59 -20.50
C ALA A 60 14.18 -70.27 -19.87
N ALA A 61 13.34 -69.76 -18.97
CA ALA A 61 13.68 -68.69 -18.04
C ALA A 61 14.75 -69.09 -17.02
N PRO A 62 15.52 -68.12 -16.49
CA PRO A 62 15.71 -68.00 -15.06
C PRO A 62 14.72 -66.94 -14.53
N ALA A 63 13.67 -67.40 -13.88
CA ALA A 63 12.64 -66.59 -13.21
C ALA A 63 13.15 -65.99 -11.87
N HIS A 64 14.36 -65.41 -11.87
CA HIS A 64 15.04 -64.86 -10.69
C HIS A 64 15.23 -63.33 -10.72
N ALA A 65 14.82 -62.64 -11.78
CA ALA A 65 15.00 -61.18 -11.93
C ALA A 65 13.81 -60.34 -11.41
N ASP A 66 12.63 -60.93 -11.26
CA ASP A 66 11.37 -60.18 -11.05
C ASP A 66 11.19 -59.69 -9.60
N ASP A 67 11.65 -60.46 -8.61
CA ASP A 67 11.48 -60.08 -7.20
C ASP A 67 12.46 -58.97 -6.76
N ARG A 68 13.67 -58.91 -7.35
CA ARG A 68 14.72 -57.94 -6.98
C ARG A 68 14.52 -56.58 -7.66
N SER A 69 14.00 -56.57 -8.89
CA SER A 69 13.64 -55.35 -9.62
C SER A 69 12.43 -54.65 -9.00
N GLN A 70 11.44 -55.42 -8.52
CA GLN A 70 10.27 -54.90 -7.81
C GLN A 70 10.65 -54.26 -6.46
N LEU A 71 11.60 -54.84 -5.71
CA LEU A 71 12.08 -54.23 -4.47
C LEU A 71 12.85 -52.92 -4.71
N GLN A 72 13.65 -52.86 -5.77
CA GLN A 72 14.40 -51.64 -6.13
C GLN A 72 13.48 -50.50 -6.57
N SER A 73 12.42 -50.77 -7.33
CA SER A 73 11.45 -49.74 -7.73
C SER A 73 10.69 -49.18 -6.53
N ILE A 74 10.29 -50.03 -5.60
CA ILE A 74 9.64 -49.63 -4.34
C ILE A 74 10.52 -48.68 -3.52
N GLN A 75 11.82 -48.99 -3.41
CA GLN A 75 12.74 -48.18 -2.61
C GLN A 75 13.04 -46.82 -3.28
N ALA A 76 13.10 -46.79 -4.62
CA ALA A 76 13.21 -45.56 -5.39
C ALA A 76 11.96 -44.67 -5.22
N ASP A 77 10.77 -45.26 -5.23
CA ASP A 77 9.51 -44.54 -5.03
C ASP A 77 9.41 -43.92 -3.63
N ILE A 78 9.78 -44.67 -2.59
CA ILE A 78 9.82 -44.15 -1.20
C ILE A 78 10.78 -42.97 -1.10
N ALA A 79 12.00 -43.09 -1.64
CA ALA A 79 13.00 -42.02 -1.59
C ALA A 79 12.56 -40.77 -2.37
N ALA A 80 11.93 -40.94 -3.54
CA ALA A 80 11.38 -39.82 -4.31
C ALA A 80 10.26 -39.08 -3.55
N LYS A 81 9.40 -39.85 -2.87
CA LYS A 81 8.28 -39.33 -2.09
C LYS A 81 8.72 -38.61 -0.81
N GLU A 82 9.68 -39.14 -0.07
CA GLU A 82 10.26 -38.45 1.08
C GLU A 82 10.92 -37.12 0.69
N ARG A 83 11.61 -37.08 -0.45
CA ARG A 83 12.23 -35.86 -0.98
C ARG A 83 11.18 -34.81 -1.36
N ALA A 84 10.09 -35.20 -2.03
CA ALA A 84 9.01 -34.30 -2.40
C ALA A 84 8.33 -33.67 -1.18
N VAL A 85 8.01 -34.47 -0.16
CA VAL A 85 7.41 -33.99 1.11
C VAL A 85 8.34 -33.00 1.82
N ARG A 86 9.65 -33.32 1.91
CA ARG A 86 10.63 -32.41 2.54
C ARG A 86 10.74 -31.09 1.79
N GLN A 87 10.82 -31.11 0.45
CA GLN A 87 10.88 -29.90 -0.36
C GLN A 87 9.65 -29.02 -0.16
N GLN A 88 8.46 -29.62 -0.14
CA GLN A 88 7.22 -28.89 0.07
C GLN A 88 7.10 -28.28 1.47
N GLN A 89 7.54 -29.02 2.49
CA GLN A 89 7.56 -28.51 3.86
C GLN A 89 8.53 -27.33 4.02
N GLN A 90 9.69 -27.40 3.35
CA GLN A 90 10.64 -26.28 3.27
C GLN A 90 10.01 -25.06 2.57
N GLN A 91 9.44 -25.24 1.37
CA GLN A 91 8.77 -24.16 0.63
C GLN A 91 7.66 -23.49 1.46
N ARG A 92 6.82 -24.29 2.12
CA ARG A 92 5.78 -23.78 3.01
C ARG A 92 6.34 -22.97 4.18
N SER A 93 7.41 -23.45 4.82
CA SER A 93 8.06 -22.72 5.92
C SER A 93 8.63 -21.37 5.47
N THR A 94 9.26 -21.33 4.29
CA THR A 94 9.79 -20.09 3.70
C THR A 94 8.68 -19.09 3.38
N LEU A 95 7.59 -19.55 2.76
CA LEU A 95 6.45 -18.69 2.44
C LEU A 95 5.74 -18.15 3.70
N LEU A 96 5.63 -18.96 4.77
CA LEU A 96 5.10 -18.50 6.06
C LEU A 96 6.01 -17.47 6.73
N ALA A 97 7.33 -17.66 6.66
CA ALA A 97 8.28 -16.68 7.17
C ALA A 97 8.21 -15.35 6.40
N GLN A 98 8.12 -15.42 5.07
CA GLN A 98 7.91 -14.25 4.21
C GLN A 98 6.59 -13.53 4.53
N LEU A 99 5.49 -14.27 4.68
CA LEU A 99 4.19 -13.72 5.04
C LEU A 99 4.25 -12.99 6.38
N LYS A 100 4.88 -13.59 7.40
CA LYS A 100 5.06 -12.96 8.72
C LYS A 100 5.84 -11.65 8.62
N ALA A 101 6.95 -11.64 7.87
CA ALA A 101 7.75 -10.44 7.67
C ALA A 101 6.96 -9.33 6.92
N GLN A 102 6.19 -9.70 5.90
CA GLN A 102 5.31 -8.78 5.17
C GLN A 102 4.22 -8.20 6.08
N GLU A 103 3.58 -9.01 6.92
CA GLU A 103 2.56 -8.52 7.86
C GLU A 103 3.14 -7.55 8.90
N GLN A 104 4.34 -7.83 9.40
CA GLN A 104 5.04 -6.90 10.30
C GLN A 104 5.38 -5.57 9.59
N ALA A 105 5.88 -5.63 8.36
CA ALA A 105 6.17 -4.44 7.56
C ALA A 105 4.90 -3.63 7.24
N ILE A 106 3.79 -4.30 6.91
CA ILE A 106 2.47 -3.67 6.68
C ILE A 106 1.98 -3.00 7.96
N ALA A 107 2.09 -3.67 9.12
CA ALA A 107 1.67 -3.10 10.39
C ALA A 107 2.50 -1.86 10.76
N ALA A 108 3.81 -1.90 10.55
CA ALA A 108 4.69 -0.74 10.78
C ALA A 108 4.35 0.42 9.82
N ALA A 109 4.20 0.15 8.52
CA ALA A 109 3.83 1.17 7.54
C ALA A 109 2.44 1.77 7.82
N ALA A 110 1.47 0.97 8.25
CA ALA A 110 0.14 1.46 8.61
C ALA A 110 0.16 2.34 9.87
N ARG A 111 1.02 2.03 10.85
CA ARG A 111 1.23 2.89 12.03
C ARG A 111 1.84 4.24 11.63
N GLN A 112 2.91 4.22 10.85
CA GLN A 112 3.54 5.45 10.34
C GLN A 112 2.56 6.30 9.54
N LEU A 113 1.75 5.69 8.67
CA LEU A 113 0.73 6.41 7.91
C LEU A 113 -0.31 7.08 8.82
N ARG A 114 -0.72 6.41 9.90
CA ARG A 114 -1.64 6.97 10.88
C ARG A 114 -1.02 8.12 11.67
N GLU A 115 0.25 7.99 12.06
CA GLU A 115 1.01 9.07 12.71
C GLU A 115 1.11 10.30 11.81
N THR A 116 1.51 10.12 10.54
CA THR A 116 1.54 11.22 9.55
C THR A 116 0.17 11.85 9.34
N GLN A 117 -0.91 11.06 9.31
CA GLN A 117 -2.29 11.57 9.22
C GLN A 117 -2.68 12.42 10.45
N ASN A 118 -2.31 11.97 11.65
CA ASN A 118 -2.57 12.73 12.87
C ASN A 118 -1.79 14.04 12.89
N SER A 119 -0.50 14.01 12.51
CA SER A 119 0.32 15.22 12.40
C SER A 119 -0.24 16.20 11.37
N LEU A 120 -0.71 15.72 10.21
CA LEU A 120 -1.39 16.55 9.22
C LEU A 120 -2.68 17.17 9.77
N ALA A 121 -3.49 16.42 10.51
CA ALA A 121 -4.71 16.96 11.11
C ALA A 121 -4.41 18.07 12.14
N GLN A 122 -3.40 17.87 12.99
CA GLN A 122 -2.94 18.89 13.94
C GLN A 122 -2.39 20.13 13.23
N LEU A 123 -1.56 19.94 12.21
CA LEU A 123 -0.99 21.03 11.42
C LEU A 123 -2.09 21.83 10.70
N ASN A 124 -3.10 21.16 10.16
CA ASN A 124 -4.24 21.82 9.52
C ASN A 124 -5.06 22.66 10.51
N ALA A 125 -5.24 22.16 11.74
CA ALA A 125 -5.90 22.93 12.80
C ALA A 125 -5.10 24.18 13.18
N GLN A 126 -3.78 24.06 13.33
CA GLN A 126 -2.88 25.20 13.57
C GLN A 126 -2.93 26.23 12.44
N ILE A 127 -2.89 25.77 11.19
CA ILE A 127 -3.01 26.64 10.00
C ILE A 127 -4.36 27.37 10.00
N ALA A 128 -5.46 26.70 10.35
CA ALA A 128 -6.78 27.32 10.41
C ALA A 128 -6.86 28.38 11.53
N GLU A 129 -6.32 28.08 12.71
CA GLU A 129 -6.24 29.03 13.83
C GLU A 129 -5.39 30.26 13.48
N MET A 130 -4.23 30.04 12.86
CA MET A 130 -3.33 31.11 12.43
C MET A 130 -3.96 32.00 11.36
N ASN A 131 -4.68 31.43 10.38
CA ASN A 131 -5.43 32.20 9.40
C ASN A 131 -6.53 33.07 10.05
N ALA A 132 -7.24 32.53 11.05
CA ALA A 132 -8.24 33.29 11.79
C ALA A 132 -7.60 34.44 12.61
N SER A 133 -6.46 34.18 13.24
CA SER A 133 -5.67 35.18 13.96
C SER A 133 -5.18 36.30 13.03
N ILE A 134 -4.58 35.94 11.89
CA ILE A 134 -4.13 36.90 10.86
C ILE A 134 -5.30 37.75 10.37
N ALA A 135 -6.46 37.15 10.09
CA ALA A 135 -7.64 37.88 9.63
C ALA A 135 -8.13 38.90 10.69
N LYS A 136 -8.08 38.53 11.97
CA LYS A 136 -8.42 39.43 13.08
C LYS A 136 -7.43 40.59 13.18
N LEU A 137 -6.12 40.30 13.14
CA LEU A 137 -5.07 41.31 13.22
C LEU A 137 -5.08 42.25 12.00
N GLU A 138 -5.32 41.74 10.79
CA GLU A 138 -5.48 42.56 9.59
C GLU A 138 -6.67 43.51 9.70
N LYS A 139 -7.80 43.05 10.26
CA LYS A 139 -8.95 43.93 10.53
C LYS A 139 -8.59 45.01 11.55
N GLN A 140 -7.88 44.67 12.62
CA GLN A 140 -7.40 45.63 13.62
C GLN A 140 -6.46 46.66 12.99
N ARG A 141 -5.47 46.20 12.22
CA ARG A 141 -4.55 47.05 11.46
C ARG A 141 -5.29 48.03 10.55
N GLN A 142 -6.25 47.56 9.76
CA GLN A 142 -7.04 48.41 8.86
C GLN A 142 -7.84 49.48 9.62
N MET A 143 -8.41 49.14 10.79
CA MET A 143 -9.12 50.12 11.62
C MET A 143 -8.16 51.16 12.20
N GLN A 144 -7.02 50.74 12.75
CA GLN A 144 -5.97 51.65 13.25
C GLN A 144 -5.43 52.58 12.16
N GLU A 145 -5.17 52.05 10.95
CA GLU A 145 -4.69 52.84 9.81
C GLU A 145 -5.73 53.89 9.36
N ARG A 146 -7.01 53.52 9.28
CA ARG A 146 -8.07 54.46 8.91
C ARG A 146 -8.23 55.56 9.95
N ASN A 147 -8.20 55.20 11.24
CA ASN A 147 -8.31 56.17 12.33
C ASN A 147 -7.12 57.12 12.34
N LEU A 148 -5.90 56.61 12.17
CA LEU A 148 -4.70 57.42 12.11
C LEU A 148 -4.71 58.34 10.87
N ALA A 149 -5.09 57.82 9.71
CA ALA A 149 -5.22 58.62 8.49
C ALA A 149 -6.24 59.76 8.64
N ALA A 150 -7.39 59.49 9.28
CA ALA A 150 -8.39 60.51 9.57
C ALA A 150 -7.87 61.58 10.55
N GLN A 151 -7.10 61.17 11.58
CA GLN A 151 -6.47 62.12 12.50
C GLN A 151 -5.42 62.99 11.82
N LEU A 152 -4.64 62.43 10.90
CA LEU A 152 -3.64 63.15 10.11
C LEU A 152 -4.30 64.11 9.10
N ASP A 153 -5.36 63.70 8.41
CA ASP A 153 -6.13 64.55 7.48
C ASP A 153 -6.79 65.73 8.22
N ALA A 154 -7.39 65.48 9.39
CA ALA A 154 -7.97 66.53 10.22
C ALA A 154 -6.91 67.53 10.70
N ALA A 155 -5.74 67.05 11.14
CA ALA A 155 -4.63 67.90 11.55
C ALA A 155 -4.09 68.74 10.36
N PHE A 156 -3.97 68.13 9.18
CA PHE A 156 -3.54 68.82 7.97
C PHE A 156 -4.52 69.93 7.55
N ARG A 157 -5.83 69.64 7.56
CA ARG A 157 -6.89 70.61 7.24
C ARG A 157 -6.97 71.77 8.23
N GLN A 158 -6.63 71.55 9.49
CA GLN A 158 -6.52 72.62 10.49
C GLN A 158 -5.36 73.59 10.18
N GLY A 159 -4.37 73.15 9.40
CA GLY A 159 -3.17 73.93 9.04
C GLY A 159 -2.10 73.89 10.12
N GLU A 160 -0.82 73.84 9.73
CA GLU A 160 0.32 73.67 10.65
C GLU A 160 0.39 74.72 11.77
N HIS A 161 -0.19 75.90 11.56
CA HIS A 161 -0.04 77.03 12.45
C HIS A 161 -1.20 77.24 13.43
N THR A 162 -2.39 76.69 13.25
CA THR A 162 -3.51 76.99 14.18
C THR A 162 -3.30 76.40 15.57
N GLY A 163 -2.82 75.15 15.67
CA GLY A 163 -2.52 74.52 16.96
C GLY A 163 -1.35 75.21 17.68
N ILE A 164 -0.28 75.54 16.95
CA ILE A 164 0.91 76.19 17.49
C ILE A 164 0.63 77.68 17.80
N GLN A 165 -0.09 78.40 16.95
CA GLN A 165 -0.53 79.78 17.22
C GLN A 165 -1.46 79.83 18.42
N LEU A 166 -2.35 78.87 18.64
CA LEU A 166 -3.23 78.85 19.82
C LEU A 166 -2.47 78.55 21.12
N ILE A 167 -1.41 77.72 21.04
CA ILE A 167 -0.51 77.45 22.17
C ILE A 167 0.38 78.67 22.47
N LEU A 168 0.85 79.38 21.43
CA LEU A 168 1.74 80.54 21.52
C LEU A 168 1.01 81.87 21.78
N SER A 169 -0.26 81.99 21.36
CA SER A 169 -1.13 83.14 21.65
C SER A 169 -1.81 83.05 23.00
N GLY A 170 -1.54 81.97 23.75
CA GLY A 170 -2.08 81.73 25.07
C GLY A 170 -1.86 82.92 25.98
N GLU A 171 -2.92 83.71 26.18
CA GLU A 171 -3.07 84.56 27.37
C GLU A 171 -2.69 83.72 28.60
N GLU A 172 -1.96 84.31 29.56
CA GLU A 172 -1.58 83.73 30.87
C GLU A 172 -2.80 83.43 31.77
N SER A 173 -3.84 82.79 31.22
CA SER A 173 -5.08 82.41 31.89
C SER A 173 -5.09 80.92 32.20
N GLN A 174 -5.83 80.53 33.24
CA GLN A 174 -6.06 79.13 33.61
C GLN A 174 -6.62 78.27 32.46
N ARG A 175 -7.24 78.88 31.44
CA ARG A 175 -7.76 78.17 30.27
C ARG A 175 -6.64 77.71 29.33
N GLY A 176 -5.60 78.52 29.12
CA GLY A 176 -4.45 78.18 28.29
C GLY A 176 -3.68 76.98 28.84
N GLN A 177 -3.44 76.96 30.15
CA GLN A 177 -2.78 75.84 30.85
C GLN A 177 -3.55 74.52 30.68
N ARG A 178 -4.89 74.53 30.80
CA ARG A 178 -5.72 73.34 30.55
C ARG A 178 -5.65 72.86 29.10
N LEU A 179 -5.66 73.80 28.14
CA LEU A 179 -5.55 73.46 26.72
C LEU A 179 -4.20 72.78 26.41
N GLN A 180 -3.09 73.29 26.95
CA GLN A 180 -1.78 72.67 26.81
C GLN A 180 -1.76 71.24 27.36
N ALA A 181 -2.33 71.00 28.54
CA ALA A 181 -2.45 69.66 29.11
C ALA A 181 -3.26 68.71 28.20
N TYR A 182 -4.39 69.18 27.64
CA TYR A 182 -5.19 68.38 26.71
C TYR A 182 -4.45 68.03 25.43
N PHE A 183 -3.66 68.95 24.86
CA PHE A 183 -2.79 68.64 23.73
C PHE A 183 -1.71 67.61 24.09
N GLY A 184 -1.17 67.68 25.32
CA GLY A 184 -0.27 66.65 25.84
C GLY A 184 -0.90 65.26 25.82
N TYR A 185 -2.09 65.11 26.42
CA TYR A 185 -2.81 63.83 26.43
C TYR A 185 -3.19 63.35 25.02
N LEU A 186 -3.59 64.26 24.12
CA LEU A 186 -3.91 63.92 22.74
C LEU A 186 -2.70 63.37 21.98
N ASN A 187 -1.53 64.02 22.13
CA ASN A 187 -0.29 63.57 21.49
C ASN A 187 0.19 62.25 22.08
N GLN A 188 0.05 62.04 23.40
CA GLN A 188 0.33 60.76 24.02
C GLN A 188 -0.54 59.64 23.44
N ALA A 189 -1.87 59.84 23.36
CA ALA A 189 -2.79 58.87 22.77
C ALA A 189 -2.48 58.57 21.28
N ARG A 190 -2.02 59.57 20.52
CA ARG A 190 -1.54 59.38 19.15
C ARG A 190 -0.30 58.50 19.09
N GLN A 191 0.67 58.75 19.98
CA GLN A 191 1.91 57.98 20.04
C GLN A 191 1.64 56.53 20.44
N GLU A 192 0.73 56.30 21.38
CA GLU A 192 0.22 54.98 21.75
C GLU A 192 -0.43 54.27 20.55
N THR A 193 -1.32 54.96 19.80
CA THR A 193 -1.96 54.39 18.59
C THR A 193 -0.95 54.00 17.51
N ILE A 194 0.10 54.81 17.30
CA ILE A 194 1.17 54.51 16.34
C ILE A 194 1.99 53.30 16.79
N ALA A 195 2.30 53.21 18.10
CA ALA A 195 3.01 52.08 18.68
C ALA A 195 2.20 50.78 18.52
N GLU A 196 0.91 50.79 18.86
CA GLU A 196 0.02 49.64 18.67
C GLU A 196 -0.11 49.23 17.20
N LEU A 197 -0.19 50.18 16.28
CA LEU A 197 -0.23 49.87 14.84
C LEU A 197 1.07 49.23 14.36
N LYS A 198 2.22 49.73 14.83
CA LYS A 198 3.53 49.14 14.53
C LYS A 198 3.60 47.71 15.05
N GLU A 199 3.22 47.48 16.29
CA GLU A 199 3.17 46.14 16.88
C GLU A 199 2.23 45.20 16.10
N THR A 200 1.02 45.68 15.75
CA THR A 200 0.05 44.91 14.97
C THR A 200 0.62 44.52 13.60
N ARG A 201 1.35 45.42 12.93
CA ARG A 201 2.03 45.11 11.65
C ARG A 201 3.10 44.05 11.81
N GLU A 202 3.91 44.15 12.85
CA GLU A 202 4.98 43.19 13.15
C GLU A 202 4.39 41.80 13.46
N GLN A 203 3.33 41.74 14.26
CA GLN A 203 2.61 40.48 14.55
C GLN A 203 2.00 39.85 13.30
N VAL A 204 1.37 40.65 12.42
CA VAL A 204 0.83 40.15 11.14
C VAL A 204 1.94 39.59 10.26
N ALA A 205 3.06 40.29 10.13
CA ALA A 205 4.20 39.84 9.33
C ALA A 205 4.77 38.53 9.87
N ALA A 206 5.02 38.45 11.18
CA ALA A 206 5.53 37.26 11.83
C ALA A 206 4.59 36.05 11.66
N GLN A 207 3.29 36.22 11.87
CA GLN A 207 2.32 35.13 11.68
C GLN A 207 2.19 34.70 10.22
N LYS A 208 2.33 35.61 9.24
CA LYS A 208 2.34 35.25 7.82
C LYS A 208 3.56 34.42 7.46
N THR A 209 4.74 34.78 7.95
CA THR A 209 5.95 33.99 7.74
C THR A 209 5.82 32.60 8.38
N GLU A 210 5.33 32.51 9.62
CA GLU A 210 5.09 31.22 10.26
C GLU A 210 4.05 30.39 9.50
N LEU A 211 2.99 31.03 8.97
CA LEU A 211 1.97 30.35 8.16
C LEU A 211 2.57 29.73 6.90
N GLU A 212 3.46 30.45 6.19
CA GLU A 212 4.15 29.95 5.00
C GLU A 212 5.03 28.74 5.34
N GLU A 213 5.73 28.77 6.47
CA GLU A 213 6.52 27.63 6.95
C GLU A 213 5.63 26.42 7.26
N LYS A 214 4.49 26.62 7.95
CA LYS A 214 3.53 25.55 8.25
C LYS A 214 2.89 24.97 6.98
N GLN A 215 2.60 25.81 5.99
CA GLN A 215 2.09 25.37 4.68
C GLN A 215 3.12 24.55 3.92
N SER A 216 4.40 24.94 3.95
CA SER A 216 5.49 24.15 3.38
C SER A 216 5.63 22.80 4.08
N GLN A 217 5.60 22.78 5.41
CA GLN A 217 5.60 21.53 6.20
C GLN A 217 4.40 20.63 5.85
N GLN A 218 3.22 21.21 5.63
CA GLN A 218 2.02 20.46 5.23
C GLN A 218 2.22 19.79 3.87
N GLN A 219 2.80 20.48 2.88
CA GLN A 219 3.08 19.89 1.56
C GLN A 219 4.07 18.72 1.66
N THR A 220 5.11 18.86 2.47
CA THR A 220 6.07 17.78 2.73
C THR A 220 5.38 16.56 3.34
N LEU A 221 4.55 16.75 4.37
CA LEU A 221 3.82 15.65 4.99
C LEU A 221 2.79 15.00 4.05
N LEU A 222 2.16 15.76 3.15
CA LEU A 222 1.27 15.21 2.13
C LEU A 222 2.03 14.34 1.11
N TYR A 223 3.24 14.75 0.73
CA TYR A 223 4.11 13.95 -0.13
C TYR A 223 4.52 12.64 0.55
N GLU A 224 4.96 12.72 1.81
CA GLU A 224 5.30 11.55 2.62
C GLU A 224 4.12 10.60 2.78
N GLN A 225 2.92 11.12 3.06
CA GLN A 225 1.70 10.33 3.16
C GLN A 225 1.41 9.53 1.88
N ARG A 226 1.54 10.17 0.70
CA ARG A 226 1.31 9.50 -0.60
C ARG A 226 2.35 8.41 -0.86
N ALA A 227 3.61 8.68 -0.53
CA ALA A 227 4.68 7.69 -0.65
C ALA A 227 4.44 6.48 0.27
N GLN A 228 4.05 6.72 1.53
CA GLN A 228 3.70 5.68 2.49
C GLN A 228 2.48 4.86 2.05
N GLN A 229 1.44 5.51 1.51
CA GLN A 229 0.26 4.82 0.96
C GLN A 229 0.62 3.89 -0.20
N THR A 230 1.46 4.37 -1.13
CA THR A 230 1.90 3.59 -2.28
C THR A 230 2.72 2.38 -1.83
N LYS A 231 3.63 2.58 -0.87
CA LYS A 231 4.43 1.49 -0.28
C LYS A 231 3.57 0.46 0.46
N LEU A 232 2.54 0.91 1.18
CA LEU A 232 1.58 0.05 1.86
C LEU A 232 0.76 -0.79 0.88
N GLU A 233 0.32 -0.20 -0.23
CA GLU A 233 -0.42 -0.89 -1.28
C GLU A 233 0.44 -1.94 -1.99
N GLN A 234 1.70 -1.61 -2.31
CA GLN A 234 2.67 -2.56 -2.83
C GLN A 234 2.88 -3.74 -1.88
N ALA A 235 3.10 -3.48 -0.58
CA ALA A 235 3.27 -4.53 0.43
C ALA A 235 2.01 -5.42 0.56
N ARG A 236 0.81 -4.84 0.48
CA ARG A 236 -0.46 -5.59 0.46
C ARG A 236 -0.57 -6.49 -0.78
N ASN A 237 -0.16 -6.02 -1.94
CA ASN A 237 -0.15 -6.81 -3.17
C ASN A 237 0.85 -7.97 -3.09
N GLU A 238 2.04 -7.75 -2.52
CA GLU A 238 3.02 -8.82 -2.27
C GLU A 238 2.52 -9.85 -1.26
N ARG A 239 1.85 -9.40 -0.19
CA ARG A 239 1.16 -10.28 0.76
C ARG A 239 0.13 -11.15 0.06
N GLN A 240 -0.69 -10.57 -0.81
CA GLN A 240 -1.70 -11.33 -1.56
C GLN A 240 -1.05 -12.40 -2.45
N LYS A 241 0.03 -12.08 -3.16
CA LYS A 241 0.80 -13.06 -3.95
C LYS A 241 1.33 -14.20 -3.09
N THR A 242 1.85 -13.89 -1.91
CA THR A 242 2.38 -14.88 -0.96
C THR A 242 1.28 -15.81 -0.44
N ILE A 243 0.10 -15.26 -0.14
CA ILE A 243 -1.09 -16.05 0.25
C ILE A 243 -1.52 -16.98 -0.88
N SER A 244 -1.66 -16.48 -2.10
CA SER A 244 -2.01 -17.33 -3.26
C SER A 244 -0.95 -18.40 -3.56
N GLY A 245 0.33 -18.10 -3.33
CA GLY A 245 1.42 -19.08 -3.40
C GLY A 245 1.32 -20.15 -2.31
N LEU A 246 0.97 -19.78 -1.07
CA LEU A 246 0.70 -20.70 0.02
C LEU A 246 -0.50 -21.60 -0.27
N GLU A 247 -1.60 -21.04 -0.76
CA GLU A 247 -2.80 -21.80 -1.16
C GLU A 247 -2.47 -22.83 -2.25
N SER A 248 -1.73 -22.41 -3.27
CA SER A 248 -1.26 -23.32 -4.34
C SER A 248 -0.36 -24.43 -3.79
N SER A 249 0.57 -24.10 -2.88
CA SER A 249 1.45 -25.07 -2.23
C SER A 249 0.66 -26.07 -1.37
N ILE A 250 -0.35 -25.61 -0.63
CA ILE A 250 -1.22 -26.48 0.17
C ILE A 250 -2.02 -27.42 -0.74
N GLN A 251 -2.59 -26.91 -1.83
CA GLN A 251 -3.35 -27.71 -2.80
C GLN A 251 -2.48 -28.77 -3.48
N GLN A 252 -1.28 -28.41 -3.92
CA GLN A 252 -0.29 -29.36 -4.44
C GLN A 252 0.06 -30.42 -3.38
N GLY A 253 0.14 -30.04 -2.12
CA GLY A 253 0.45 -30.96 -1.02
C GLY A 253 -0.67 -31.96 -0.75
N GLN A 254 -1.92 -31.53 -0.87
CA GLN A 254 -3.07 -32.42 -0.80
C GLN A 254 -3.11 -33.40 -1.98
N GLN A 255 -2.79 -32.95 -3.19
CA GLN A 255 -2.67 -33.82 -4.37
C GLN A 255 -1.55 -34.85 -4.19
N GLN A 256 -0.37 -34.41 -3.77
CA GLN A 256 0.75 -35.31 -3.48
C GLN A 256 0.42 -36.29 -2.34
N LEU A 257 -0.30 -35.87 -1.30
CA LEU A 257 -0.80 -36.76 -0.25
C LEU A 257 -1.76 -37.82 -0.81
N GLY A 258 -2.64 -37.43 -1.73
CA GLY A 258 -3.51 -38.37 -2.45
C GLY A 258 -2.73 -39.38 -3.27
N GLU A 259 -1.73 -38.93 -4.04
CA GLU A 259 -0.82 -39.81 -4.77
C GLU A 259 -0.03 -40.73 -3.84
N LEU A 260 0.45 -40.22 -2.70
CA LEU A 260 1.17 -40.98 -1.68
C LEU A 260 0.30 -42.10 -1.14
N ARG A 261 -0.97 -41.83 -0.79
CA ARG A 261 -1.92 -42.85 -0.32
C ARG A 261 -2.24 -43.88 -1.39
N ALA A 262 -2.42 -43.45 -2.65
CA ALA A 262 -2.64 -44.36 -3.77
C ALA A 262 -1.41 -45.24 -4.03
N ASN A 263 -0.20 -44.68 -3.94
CA ASN A 263 1.05 -45.40 -4.07
C ASN A 263 1.29 -46.35 -2.90
N GLU A 264 0.98 -45.96 -1.66
CA GLU A 264 1.04 -46.83 -0.49
C GLU A 264 0.11 -48.05 -0.66
N SER A 265 -1.12 -47.83 -1.15
CA SER A 265 -2.04 -48.92 -1.49
C SER A 265 -1.46 -49.85 -2.58
N ARG A 266 -0.89 -49.27 -3.66
CA ARG A 266 -0.18 -50.04 -4.69
C ARG A 266 0.97 -50.86 -4.11
N LEU A 267 1.76 -50.27 -3.21
CA LEU A 267 2.89 -50.89 -2.55
C LEU A 267 2.43 -52.08 -1.68
N ARG A 268 1.43 -51.89 -0.83
CA ARG A 268 0.83 -52.97 -0.02
C ARG A 268 0.33 -54.12 -0.90
N ASN A 269 -0.33 -53.82 -2.00
CA ASN A 269 -0.81 -54.82 -2.96
C ASN A 269 0.35 -55.56 -3.65
N SER A 270 1.43 -54.87 -4.00
CA SER A 270 2.63 -55.50 -4.57
C SER A 270 3.34 -56.40 -3.57
N ILE A 271 3.46 -55.99 -2.30
CA ILE A 271 4.02 -56.82 -1.22
C ILE A 271 3.17 -58.08 -1.05
N ALA A 272 1.84 -57.96 -0.95
CA ALA A 272 0.94 -59.10 -0.82
C ALA A 272 1.04 -60.08 -2.01
N ARG A 273 1.20 -59.57 -3.24
CA ARG A 273 1.44 -60.40 -4.43
C ARG A 273 2.79 -61.12 -4.37
N ALA A 274 3.86 -60.43 -3.98
CA ALA A 274 5.19 -61.02 -3.83
C ALA A 274 5.20 -62.14 -2.77
N GLU A 275 4.54 -61.91 -1.64
CA GLU A 275 4.36 -62.93 -0.58
C GLU A 275 3.55 -64.14 -1.07
N ALA A 276 2.44 -63.91 -1.77
CA ALA A 276 1.62 -64.97 -2.35
C ALA A 276 2.39 -65.80 -3.38
N ALA A 277 3.15 -65.16 -4.26
CA ALA A 277 4.01 -65.81 -5.24
C ALA A 277 5.11 -66.65 -4.56
N ALA A 278 5.77 -66.10 -3.53
CA ALA A 278 6.76 -66.83 -2.73
C ALA A 278 6.15 -68.06 -2.04
N LYS A 279 4.93 -67.94 -1.48
CA LYS A 279 4.20 -69.05 -0.84
C LYS A 279 3.77 -70.12 -1.86
N ALA A 280 3.29 -69.72 -3.03
CA ALA A 280 2.95 -70.63 -4.12
C ALA A 280 4.19 -71.43 -4.57
N ARG A 281 5.32 -70.76 -4.79
CA ARG A 281 6.59 -71.42 -5.13
C ARG A 281 7.06 -72.42 -4.07
N ARG A 282 6.92 -72.09 -2.77
CA ARG A 282 7.21 -73.02 -1.66
C ARG A 282 6.30 -74.26 -1.69
N ARG A 283 5.00 -74.09 -1.96
CA ARG A 283 4.04 -75.21 -2.10
C ARG A 283 4.36 -76.11 -3.28
N THR A 284 4.64 -75.53 -4.45
CA THR A 284 5.04 -76.30 -5.66
C THR A 284 6.35 -77.06 -5.43
N ARG A 285 7.30 -76.50 -4.67
CA ARG A 285 8.55 -77.18 -4.28
C ARG A 285 8.31 -78.34 -3.30
N SER A 286 7.37 -78.21 -2.36
CA SER A 286 7.01 -79.31 -1.45
C SER A 286 6.29 -80.47 -2.16
N GLN A 287 5.44 -80.18 -3.15
CA GLN A 287 4.75 -81.21 -3.95
C GLN A 287 5.70 -81.96 -4.89
N ARG A 288 6.69 -81.26 -5.48
CA ARG A 288 7.74 -81.90 -6.29
C ARG A 288 8.75 -82.72 -5.48
N GLY A 289 8.89 -82.48 -4.18
CA GLY A 289 9.74 -83.27 -3.28
C GLY A 289 9.04 -84.51 -2.68
N GLY A 290 7.71 -84.57 -2.70
CA GLY A 290 6.92 -85.66 -2.10
C GLY A 290 6.56 -86.82 -3.04
N SER A 291 6.79 -86.69 -4.35
CA SER A 291 6.47 -87.74 -5.34
C SER A 291 7.63 -88.70 -5.63
N GLY A 292 8.61 -88.79 -4.73
CA GLY A 292 9.70 -89.78 -4.75
C GLY A 292 9.46 -90.93 -3.78
N ALA A 293 8.25 -91.46 -3.70
CA ALA A 293 7.96 -92.66 -2.91
C ALA A 293 8.27 -93.92 -3.76
N ARG A 294 9.33 -94.62 -3.34
CA ARG A 294 9.80 -95.97 -3.68
C ARG A 294 8.75 -96.86 -4.39
N PRO A 295 9.02 -97.40 -5.61
CA PRO A 295 8.22 -98.49 -6.14
C PRO A 295 8.47 -99.78 -5.33
N PRO A 296 7.45 -100.62 -5.09
CA PRO A 296 7.65 -101.89 -4.38
C PRO A 296 8.45 -102.87 -5.23
N GLU A 297 9.45 -103.51 -4.61
CA GLU A 297 10.18 -104.65 -5.15
C GLU A 297 9.18 -105.73 -5.64
N ARG A 298 9.30 -106.12 -6.91
CA ARG A 298 8.76 -107.40 -7.39
C ARG A 298 9.91 -108.30 -7.77
N SER A 299 9.94 -109.43 -7.08
CA SER A 299 10.88 -110.53 -7.17
C SER A 299 10.92 -111.18 -8.56
N TYR A 300 12.13 -111.61 -8.92
CA TYR A 300 12.50 -112.46 -10.05
C TYR A 300 11.73 -113.80 -10.09
N PRO A 301 11.70 -114.46 -11.26
CA PRO A 301 12.67 -115.54 -11.50
C PRO A 301 13.69 -115.25 -12.62
#